data_AF-A0A5J4R7G2-F1
#
_entry.id   AF-A0A5J4R7G2-F1
#
_cell.length_a   1.000
_cell.length_b   1.000
_cell.length_c   1.000
_cell.angle_alpha   90.00
_cell.angle_beta   90.00
_cell.angle_gamma   90.00
#
_symmetry.space_group_name_H-M   'P 1'
#
loop_
_entity.id
_entity.type
_entity.pdbx_description
1 polymer ?
#
loop_
_entity_poly.entity_id
_entity_poly.type
_entity_poly.pdbx_seq_one_letter_code
_entity_poly.pdbx_strand_id
1 'polypeptide(L)'
;MKKVAYIKLSHEEANKKIWDSLILKYPSIKQKNLLLGYLWLVAVSTSYGFIAIISLFSFLSLFFKDIHYTPHYMQTVIRVNGMTREQANTYLDSMLLEYKKCLSYGNISLREQSRMDATFEWLYKEYQLPELWVDKPDEVLANLLEMKDSVNGNLQELKEIVSESSSEIKTLGEYANRKQMEEKKEQNRKQQLAEIQTNQLKSAYLRECGRNLTFFEPAFTERQLDMLVDCCNNIPLFTRNVEKRDLEDMLYCTHKAPLQVRVNRHIAFLFDELRKSRLICSTWMSVASRHQCFISKQNGKPLTPKDLSTALAESSKIKQSVKDNIRDTINRILSAHPQNA
;
A
#
# COMPACT_ATOMS: atom_id res chain seq x y z
N MET A 1 -18.06 27.19 10.76
CA MET A 1 -17.39 27.42 12.06
C MET A 1 -16.00 26.77 12.02
N LYS A 2 -14.92 27.43 12.49
CA LYS A 2 -13.56 26.83 12.52
C LYS A 2 -13.51 25.64 13.51
N LYS A 3 -12.83 24.54 13.16
CA LYS A 3 -12.69 23.30 13.97
C LYS A 3 -12.32 23.58 15.44
N VAL A 4 -11.36 24.48 15.66
CA VAL A 4 -10.90 24.88 17.02
C VAL A 4 -12.01 25.54 17.84
N ALA A 5 -12.88 26.34 17.21
CA ALA A 5 -13.98 27.03 17.89
C ALA A 5 -15.05 26.02 18.35
N TYR A 6 -15.38 25.04 17.50
CA TYR A 6 -16.30 23.96 17.88
C TYR A 6 -15.77 23.15 19.06
N ILE A 7 -14.48 22.77 19.03
CA ILE A 7 -13.88 21.95 20.09
C ILE A 7 -13.92 22.70 21.42
N LYS A 8 -13.54 23.99 21.42
CA LYS A 8 -13.62 24.84 22.63
C LYS A 8 -15.04 24.90 23.19
N LEU A 9 -16.03 25.13 22.32
CA LEU A 9 -17.44 25.23 22.71
C LEU A 9 -18.00 23.90 23.23
N SER A 10 -17.65 22.78 22.59
CA SER A 10 -18.03 21.44 23.04
C SER A 10 -17.42 21.07 24.39
N HIS A 11 -16.16 21.44 24.66
CA HIS A 11 -15.55 21.23 25.97
C HIS A 11 -16.17 22.10 27.05
N GLU A 12 -16.49 23.35 26.73
CA GLU A 12 -17.14 24.27 27.66
C GLU A 12 -18.54 23.77 28.07
N GLU A 13 -19.34 23.28 27.11
CA GLU A 13 -20.65 22.68 27.39
C GLU A 13 -20.55 21.40 28.25
N ALA A 14 -19.60 20.51 27.93
CA ALA A 14 -19.41 19.27 28.68
C ALA A 14 -18.91 19.56 30.11
N ASN A 15 -17.93 20.44 30.26
CA ASN A 15 -17.40 20.84 31.56
C ASN A 15 -18.48 21.53 32.39
N LYS A 16 -19.29 22.40 31.79
CA LYS A 16 -20.41 23.06 32.47
C LYS A 16 -21.46 22.06 32.96
N LYS A 17 -21.87 21.08 32.15
CA LYS A 17 -22.83 20.04 32.59
C LYS A 17 -22.30 19.19 33.75
N ILE A 18 -21.02 18.84 33.71
CA ILE A 18 -20.37 18.08 34.78
C ILE A 18 -20.29 18.94 36.05
N TRP A 19 -19.90 20.21 35.92
CA TRP A 19 -19.88 21.17 37.02
C TRP A 19 -21.25 21.37 37.64
N ASP A 20 -22.28 21.62 36.83
CA ASP A 20 -23.64 21.84 37.30
C ASP A 20 -24.15 20.60 38.06
N SER A 21 -23.89 19.39 37.56
CA SER A 21 -24.26 18.12 38.23
C SER A 21 -23.53 17.90 39.57
N LEU A 22 -22.25 18.28 39.66
CA LEU A 22 -21.44 18.14 40.88
C LEU A 22 -21.77 19.21 41.93
N ILE A 23 -22.02 20.44 41.49
CA ILE A 23 -22.39 21.58 42.34
C ILE A 23 -23.80 21.41 42.89
N LEU A 24 -24.74 20.83 42.12
CA LEU A 24 -26.13 20.62 42.59
C LEU A 24 -26.20 19.76 43.87
N LYS A 25 -25.23 18.86 44.08
CA LYS A 25 -25.17 17.97 45.26
C LYS A 25 -24.53 18.62 46.48
N TYR A 26 -23.76 19.70 46.30
CA TYR A 26 -23.00 20.36 47.36
C TYR A 26 -23.86 20.94 48.51
N PRO A 27 -24.99 21.64 48.25
CA PRO A 27 -25.85 22.19 49.31
C PRO A 27 -26.43 21.08 50.22
N SER A 28 -26.83 19.97 49.62
CA SER A 28 -27.42 18.81 50.33
C SER A 28 -26.41 18.10 51.24
N ILE A 29 -25.13 18.13 50.90
CA ILE A 29 -24.04 17.52 51.69
C ILE A 29 -23.61 18.47 52.82
N LYS A 30 -23.51 19.76 52.53
CA LYS A 30 -23.15 20.80 53.51
C LYS A 30 -24.18 20.91 54.64
N GLN A 31 -25.47 20.71 54.35
CA GLN A 31 -26.54 20.73 55.34
C GLN A 31 -26.45 19.57 56.35
N LYS A 32 -25.91 18.41 55.94
CA LYS A 32 -25.81 17.22 56.79
C LYS A 32 -24.58 17.21 57.69
N ASN A 33 -23.42 17.63 57.18
CA ASN A 33 -22.17 17.72 57.94
C ASN A 33 -21.22 18.74 57.32
N LEU A 34 -20.80 19.74 58.11
CA LEU A 34 -19.98 20.86 57.63
C LEU A 34 -18.60 20.38 57.12
N LEU A 35 -17.94 19.49 57.88
CA LEU A 35 -16.65 18.90 57.50
C LEU A 35 -16.74 18.04 56.23
N LEU A 36 -17.83 17.29 56.07
CA LEU A 36 -18.06 16.46 54.89
C LEU A 36 -18.30 17.33 53.63
N GLY A 37 -18.91 18.51 53.78
CA GLY A 37 -19.05 19.50 52.72
C GLY A 37 -17.71 20.05 52.22
N TYR A 38 -16.78 20.37 53.13
CA TYR A 38 -15.44 20.82 52.76
C TYR A 38 -14.61 19.70 52.11
N LEU A 39 -14.70 18.48 52.64
CA LEU A 39 -14.04 17.30 52.02
C LEU A 39 -14.60 16.99 50.63
N TRP A 40 -15.91 17.15 50.42
CA TRP A 40 -16.54 17.00 49.10
C TRP A 40 -16.03 18.05 48.11
N LEU A 41 -15.83 19.29 48.54
CA LEU A 41 -15.33 20.37 47.67
C LEU A 41 -13.88 20.13 47.23
N VAL A 42 -13.04 19.60 48.13
CA VAL A 42 -11.68 19.18 47.79
C VAL A 42 -11.73 18.02 46.80
N ALA A 43 -12.56 17.00 47.05
CA ALA A 43 -12.71 15.85 46.16
C ALA A 43 -13.21 16.26 44.75
N VAL A 44 -14.20 17.15 44.67
CA VAL A 44 -14.69 17.73 43.41
C VAL A 44 -13.57 18.48 42.69
N SER A 45 -12.81 19.32 43.39
CA SER A 45 -11.70 20.09 42.80
C SER A 45 -10.59 19.19 42.25
N THR A 46 -10.21 18.15 43.00
CA THR A 46 -9.22 17.16 42.55
C THR A 46 -9.74 16.37 41.35
N SER A 47 -11.00 15.90 41.39
CA SER A 47 -11.61 15.19 40.26
C SER A 47 -11.71 16.05 39.00
N TYR A 48 -11.99 17.35 39.16
CA TYR A 48 -12.03 18.30 38.06
C TYR A 48 -10.65 18.50 37.41
N GLY A 49 -9.59 18.53 38.22
CA GLY A 49 -8.20 18.54 37.72
C GLY A 49 -7.88 17.33 36.84
N PHE A 50 -8.31 16.13 37.24
CA PHE A 50 -8.14 14.92 36.43
C PHE A 50 -9.00 14.95 35.15
N ILE A 51 -10.24 15.44 35.22
CA ILE A 51 -11.12 15.59 34.06
C ILE A 51 -10.52 16.57 33.05
N ALA A 52 -9.91 17.67 33.49
CA ALA A 52 -9.25 18.63 32.60
C ALA A 52 -8.05 18.01 31.85
N ILE A 53 -7.27 17.13 32.52
CA ILE A 53 -6.13 16.42 31.91
C ILE A 53 -6.61 15.35 30.90
N ILE A 54 -7.63 14.56 31.26
CA ILE A 54 -8.22 13.56 30.35
C ILE A 54 -8.90 14.24 29.15
N SER A 55 -9.52 15.40 29.39
CA SER A 55 -10.12 16.26 28.36
C SER A 55 -9.06 16.81 27.40
N LEU A 56 -7.87 17.19 27.89
CA LEU A 56 -6.74 17.60 27.05
C LEU A 56 -6.24 16.45 26.16
N PHE A 57 -6.22 15.22 26.68
CA PHE A 57 -5.85 14.04 25.90
C PHE A 57 -6.92 13.69 24.85
N SER A 58 -8.19 13.86 25.19
CA SER A 58 -9.32 13.68 24.28
C SER A 58 -9.33 14.76 23.19
N PHE A 59 -8.98 16.00 23.54
CA PHE A 59 -8.76 17.12 22.62
C PHE A 59 -7.66 16.79 21.59
N LEU A 60 -6.54 16.23 22.07
CA LEU A 60 -5.42 15.84 21.21
C LEU A 60 -5.82 14.72 20.24
N SER A 61 -6.59 13.72 20.70
CA SER A 61 -7.08 12.62 19.85
C SER A 61 -8.12 13.05 18.81
N LEU A 62 -9.04 13.96 19.16
CA LEU A 62 -10.05 14.52 18.24
C LEU A 62 -9.40 15.42 17.17
N PHE A 63 -8.28 16.07 17.47
CA PHE A 63 -7.55 16.90 16.50
C PHE A 63 -7.15 16.11 15.24
N PHE A 64 -6.85 14.81 15.40
CA PHE A 64 -6.44 13.90 14.33
C PHE A 64 -7.59 13.18 13.61
N LYS A 65 -8.86 13.36 14.01
CA LYS A 65 -10.04 12.77 13.32
C LYS A 65 -10.84 13.82 12.53
N ASP A 66 -11.52 13.39 11.47
CA ASP A 66 -12.43 14.25 10.68
C ASP A 66 -13.78 14.43 11.38
N ILE A 67 -13.87 15.47 12.19
CA ILE A 67 -15.03 15.76 13.06
C ILE A 67 -16.22 16.34 12.27
N HIS A 68 -15.97 16.88 11.07
CA HIS A 68 -16.95 17.68 10.30
C HIS A 68 -18.25 16.93 9.99
N TYR A 69 -18.24 15.59 10.00
CA TYR A 69 -19.39 14.73 9.69
C TYR A 69 -20.03 14.05 10.92
N THR A 70 -19.72 14.52 12.13
CA THR A 70 -20.31 13.98 13.36
C THR A 70 -21.67 14.63 13.63
N PRO A 71 -22.70 13.88 14.09
CA PRO A 71 -24.04 14.44 14.35
C PRO A 71 -23.99 15.67 15.25
N HIS A 72 -23.23 15.56 16.35
CA HIS A 72 -23.07 16.65 17.32
C HIS A 72 -22.46 17.91 16.68
N TYR A 73 -21.48 17.76 15.78
CA TYR A 73 -20.85 18.90 15.10
C TYR A 73 -21.85 19.66 14.24
N MET A 74 -22.55 18.96 13.36
CA MET A 74 -23.53 19.55 12.46
C MET A 74 -24.68 20.22 13.23
N GLN A 75 -25.17 19.59 14.30
CA GLN A 75 -26.19 20.19 15.17
C GLN A 75 -25.71 21.43 15.91
N THR A 76 -24.47 21.43 16.41
CA THR A 76 -23.89 22.60 17.05
C THR A 76 -23.76 23.76 16.05
N VAL A 77 -23.37 23.49 14.80
CA VAL A 77 -23.31 24.53 13.76
C VAL A 77 -24.69 25.11 13.46
N ILE A 78 -25.70 24.26 13.29
CA ILE A 78 -27.09 24.69 13.06
C ILE A 78 -27.59 25.55 14.24
N ARG A 79 -27.32 25.11 15.48
CA ARG A 79 -27.74 25.79 16.72
C ARG A 79 -27.04 27.13 16.93
N VAL A 80 -25.71 27.17 16.82
CA VAL A 80 -24.92 28.38 17.09
C VAL A 80 -25.15 29.46 16.03
N ASN A 81 -25.41 29.04 14.78
CA ASN A 81 -25.74 29.97 13.72
C ASN A 81 -27.23 30.36 13.69
N GLY A 82 -28.07 29.76 14.53
CA GLY A 82 -29.51 30.06 14.60
C GLY A 82 -30.26 29.81 13.30
N MET A 83 -29.87 28.78 12.52
CA MET A 83 -30.43 28.53 11.20
C MET A 83 -31.91 28.14 11.27
N THR A 84 -32.71 28.63 10.32
CA THR A 84 -34.10 28.14 10.12
C THR A 84 -34.08 26.71 9.58
N ARG A 85 -35.21 25.97 9.66
CA ARG A 85 -35.27 24.57 9.19
C ARG A 85 -34.90 24.43 7.71
N GLU A 86 -35.29 25.38 6.87
CA GLU A 86 -34.93 25.42 5.45
C GLU A 86 -33.42 25.65 5.26
N GLN A 87 -32.84 26.62 5.97
CA GLN A 87 -31.40 26.89 5.95
C GLN A 87 -30.58 25.72 6.49
N ALA A 88 -31.09 25.03 7.51
CA ALA A 88 -30.49 23.81 8.05
C ALA A 88 -30.49 22.69 7.01
N ASN A 89 -31.58 22.50 6.27
CA ASN A 89 -31.64 21.51 5.18
C ASN A 89 -30.68 21.86 4.04
N THR A 90 -30.61 23.12 3.60
CA THR A 90 -29.62 23.55 2.58
C THR A 90 -28.18 23.35 3.04
N TYR A 91 -27.89 23.62 4.32
CA TYR A 91 -26.59 23.32 4.91
C TYR A 91 -26.29 21.81 4.91
N LEU A 92 -27.25 20.97 5.30
CA LEU A 92 -27.11 19.51 5.25
C LEU A 92 -26.90 18.99 3.82
N ASP A 93 -27.57 19.57 2.82
CA ASP A 93 -27.39 19.23 1.40
C ASP A 93 -25.97 19.52 0.91
N SER A 94 -25.44 20.71 1.22
CA SER A 94 -24.06 21.08 0.86
C SER A 94 -23.01 20.16 1.52
N MET A 95 -23.22 19.79 2.78
CA MET A 95 -22.33 18.87 3.50
C MET A 95 -22.43 17.44 2.95
N LEU A 96 -23.62 17.00 2.55
CA LEU A 96 -23.83 15.70 1.91
C LEU A 96 -23.15 15.62 0.53
N LEU A 97 -23.16 16.72 -0.22
CA LEU A 97 -22.47 16.83 -1.51
C LEU A 97 -20.94 16.70 -1.35
N GLU A 98 -20.34 17.41 -0.39
CA GLU A 98 -18.91 17.28 -0.08
C GLU A 98 -18.56 15.86 0.38
N TYR A 99 -19.40 15.26 1.21
CA TYR A 99 -19.24 13.88 1.66
C TYR A 99 -19.23 12.87 0.48
N LYS A 100 -20.21 12.97 -0.42
CA LYS A 100 -20.28 12.12 -1.64
C LYS A 100 -19.07 12.31 -2.54
N LYS A 101 -18.56 13.54 -2.64
CA LYS A 101 -17.32 13.84 -3.36
C LYS A 101 -16.13 13.14 -2.71
N CYS A 102 -16.00 13.18 -1.39
CA CYS A 102 -14.94 12.46 -0.66
C CYS A 102 -15.03 10.92 -0.79
N LEU A 103 -16.24 10.35 -0.83
CA LEU A 103 -16.45 8.92 -1.09
C LEU A 103 -15.93 8.50 -2.49
N SER A 104 -16.13 9.35 -3.50
CA SER A 104 -15.67 9.06 -4.88
C SER A 104 -14.15 8.95 -5.01
N TYR A 105 -13.39 9.57 -4.10
CA TYR A 105 -11.92 9.52 -4.08
C TYR A 105 -11.34 8.33 -3.30
N GLY A 106 -12.17 7.44 -2.73
CA GLY A 106 -11.74 6.16 -2.16
C GLY A 106 -11.07 6.21 -0.78
N ASN A 107 -11.15 7.34 -0.06
CA ASN A 107 -10.39 7.59 1.17
C ASN A 107 -11.11 7.23 2.49
N ILE A 108 -12.23 6.51 2.47
CA ILE A 108 -13.09 6.29 3.66
C ILE A 108 -13.33 4.79 3.87
N SER A 109 -13.21 4.32 5.13
CA SER A 109 -13.48 2.92 5.47
C SER A 109 -14.98 2.60 5.52
N LEU A 110 -15.36 1.34 5.26
CA LEU A 110 -16.76 0.90 5.24
C LEU A 110 -17.49 1.12 6.59
N ARG A 111 -16.77 1.02 7.71
CA ARG A 111 -17.30 1.32 9.05
C ARG A 111 -17.54 2.81 9.27
N GLU A 112 -16.72 3.68 8.70
CA GLU A 112 -16.90 5.13 8.76
C GLU A 112 -18.06 5.58 7.87
N GLN A 113 -18.20 4.98 6.68
CA GLN A 113 -19.32 5.22 5.78
C GLN A 113 -20.68 4.96 6.45
N SER A 114 -20.90 3.77 7.00
CA SER A 114 -22.18 3.45 7.66
C SER A 114 -22.50 4.36 8.85
N ARG A 115 -21.49 4.86 9.56
CA ARG A 115 -21.69 5.82 10.66
C ARG A 115 -22.11 7.20 10.15
N MET A 116 -21.55 7.63 9.02
CA MET A 116 -21.84 8.92 8.40
C MET A 116 -23.22 8.91 7.74
N ASP A 117 -23.58 7.84 7.03
CA ASP A 117 -24.90 7.68 6.43
C ASP A 117 -26.02 7.74 7.49
N ALA A 118 -25.86 6.99 8.59
CA ALA A 118 -26.80 7.03 9.72
C ALA A 118 -26.92 8.43 10.37
N THR A 119 -25.83 9.22 10.33
CA THR A 119 -25.80 10.59 10.84
C THR A 119 -26.67 11.51 9.98
N PHE A 120 -26.52 11.44 8.66
CA PHE A 120 -27.32 12.24 7.74
C PHE A 120 -28.80 11.83 7.80
N GLU A 121 -29.12 10.53 7.78
CA GLU A 121 -30.50 10.06 7.89
C GLU A 121 -31.20 10.58 9.14
N TRP A 122 -30.52 10.51 10.29
CA TRP A 122 -31.09 10.99 11.54
C TRP A 122 -31.31 12.51 11.54
N LEU A 123 -30.37 13.29 10.98
CA LEU A 123 -30.52 14.75 10.89
C LEU A 123 -31.64 15.15 9.93
N TYR A 124 -31.74 14.54 8.75
CA TYR A 124 -32.85 14.81 7.82
C TYR A 124 -34.20 14.49 8.45
N LYS A 125 -34.30 13.39 9.20
CA LYS A 125 -35.51 13.02 9.93
C LYS A 125 -35.90 14.03 11.03
N GLU A 126 -34.91 14.61 11.72
CA GLU A 126 -35.14 15.62 12.76
C GLU A 126 -35.63 16.96 12.15
N TYR A 127 -35.23 17.27 10.92
CA TYR A 127 -35.54 18.53 10.25
C TYR A 127 -36.63 18.43 9.15
N GLN A 128 -37.20 17.25 8.90
CA GLN A 128 -38.34 17.02 7.99
C GLN A 128 -39.53 16.33 8.70
N LEU A 129 -40.70 17.02 8.82
CA LEU A 129 -42.12 16.53 8.74
C LEU A 129 -43.10 17.38 9.60
N PRO A 130 -44.42 17.47 9.27
CA PRO A 130 -45.07 17.78 7.99
C PRO A 130 -46.19 18.86 8.11
N GLU A 131 -46.40 19.70 7.10
CA GLU A 131 -47.72 20.33 6.86
C GLU A 131 -47.97 20.41 5.35
N LEU A 132 -49.01 19.71 4.88
CA LEU A 132 -50.24 20.35 4.39
C LEU A 132 -51.13 19.28 3.72
N TRP A 133 -52.22 18.88 4.39
CA TRP A 133 -53.37 18.29 3.72
C TRP A 133 -54.29 19.43 3.26
N VAL A 134 -54.72 19.42 2.00
CA VAL A 134 -55.91 20.18 1.57
C VAL A 134 -56.78 19.29 0.68
N ASP A 135 -58.02 19.13 1.14
CA ASP A 135 -59.16 18.48 0.51
C ASP A 135 -59.70 19.26 -0.71
N LYS A 136 -59.93 18.56 -1.84
CA LYS A 136 -61.11 18.62 -2.75
C LYS A 136 -60.79 18.00 -4.12
N PRO A 137 -61.46 16.91 -4.56
CA PRO A 137 -61.03 16.15 -5.74
C PRO A 137 -61.81 16.40 -7.03
N ASP A 138 -62.58 17.49 -7.20
CA ASP A 138 -63.56 17.51 -8.32
C ASP A 138 -63.37 18.63 -9.37
N GLU A 139 -62.41 19.54 -9.22
CA GLU A 139 -62.13 20.60 -10.22
C GLU A 139 -60.73 20.48 -10.87
N VAL A 140 -59.83 19.68 -10.28
CA VAL A 140 -58.46 19.47 -10.76
C VAL A 140 -58.39 18.41 -11.87
N LEU A 141 -59.34 17.47 -11.91
CA LEU A 141 -59.37 16.36 -12.88
C LEU A 141 -59.64 16.82 -14.33
N ALA A 142 -60.39 17.91 -14.53
CA ALA A 142 -60.68 18.44 -15.86
C ALA A 142 -59.50 19.23 -16.44
N ASN A 143 -58.82 20.03 -15.62
CA ASN A 143 -57.61 20.78 -16.02
C ASN A 143 -56.36 19.88 -16.17
N LEU A 144 -56.31 18.74 -15.46
CA LEU A 144 -55.23 17.74 -15.61
C LEU A 144 -55.27 17.00 -16.95
N LEU A 145 -56.44 16.84 -17.56
CA LEU A 145 -56.60 16.11 -18.82
C LEU A 145 -56.10 16.93 -20.03
N GLU A 146 -56.27 18.25 -20.01
CA GLU A 146 -55.73 19.15 -21.04
C GLU A 146 -54.23 19.44 -20.83
N MET A 147 -53.76 19.54 -19.58
CA MET A 147 -52.34 19.72 -19.28
C MET A 147 -51.51 18.47 -19.60
N LYS A 148 -52.10 17.26 -19.55
CA LYS A 148 -51.44 15.99 -19.87
C LYS A 148 -50.92 15.93 -21.31
N ASP A 149 -51.67 16.44 -22.28
CA ASP A 149 -51.29 16.34 -23.70
C ASP A 149 -50.18 17.35 -24.07
N SER A 150 -50.21 18.56 -23.48
CA SER A 150 -49.12 19.54 -23.61
C SER A 150 -47.84 19.10 -22.89
N VAL A 151 -47.97 18.50 -21.71
CA VAL A 151 -46.84 17.93 -20.97
C VAL A 151 -46.26 16.72 -21.70
N ASN A 152 -47.07 15.89 -22.35
CA ASN A 152 -46.58 14.72 -23.09
C ASN A 152 -45.78 15.09 -24.35
N GLY A 153 -46.15 16.18 -25.04
CA GLY A 153 -45.36 16.73 -26.15
C GLY A 153 -43.97 17.23 -25.71
N ASN A 154 -43.93 18.05 -24.65
CA ASN A 154 -42.67 18.53 -24.08
C ASN A 154 -41.84 17.40 -23.43
N LEU A 155 -42.50 16.36 -22.92
CA LEU A 155 -41.86 15.16 -22.38
C LEU A 155 -41.12 14.37 -23.46
N GLN A 156 -41.63 14.36 -24.70
CA GLN A 156 -41.02 13.64 -25.81
C GLN A 156 -39.74 14.33 -26.30
N GLU A 157 -39.76 15.66 -26.44
CA GLU A 157 -38.55 16.46 -26.73
C GLU A 157 -37.52 16.37 -25.60
N LEU A 158 -37.95 16.46 -24.34
CA LEU A 158 -37.05 16.26 -23.19
C LEU A 158 -36.49 14.84 -23.13
N LYS A 159 -37.24 13.81 -23.55
CA LYS A 159 -36.76 12.42 -23.59
C LYS A 159 -35.69 12.22 -24.66
N GLU A 160 -35.77 12.93 -25.78
CA GLU A 160 -34.76 12.90 -26.84
C GLU A 160 -33.48 13.62 -26.41
N ILE A 161 -33.59 14.82 -25.81
CA ILE A 161 -32.45 15.57 -25.24
C ILE A 161 -31.79 14.78 -24.08
N VAL A 162 -32.59 14.16 -23.20
CA VAL A 162 -32.09 13.33 -22.10
C VAL A 162 -31.46 12.04 -22.63
N SER A 163 -31.99 11.45 -23.71
CA SER A 163 -31.39 10.30 -24.38
C SER A 163 -30.03 10.65 -24.98
N GLU A 164 -29.92 11.76 -25.71
CA GLU A 164 -28.67 12.23 -26.30
C GLU A 164 -27.65 12.60 -25.21
N SER A 165 -28.06 13.39 -24.21
CA SER A 165 -27.23 13.72 -23.03
C SER A 165 -26.80 12.46 -22.26
N SER A 166 -27.67 11.45 -22.13
CA SER A 166 -27.31 10.18 -21.48
C SER A 166 -26.28 9.39 -22.29
N SER A 167 -26.32 9.50 -23.63
CA SER A 167 -25.35 8.88 -24.51
C SER A 167 -23.98 9.58 -24.43
N GLU A 168 -23.96 10.91 -24.32
CA GLU A 168 -22.75 11.70 -24.09
C GLU A 168 -22.16 11.48 -22.69
N ILE A 169 -22.99 11.40 -21.65
CA ILE A 169 -22.57 11.07 -20.29
C ILE A 169 -21.97 9.65 -20.24
N LYS A 170 -22.55 8.71 -21.01
CA LYS A 170 -22.04 7.35 -21.14
C LYS A 170 -20.69 7.32 -21.87
N THR A 171 -20.52 8.04 -22.98
CA THR A 171 -19.23 8.10 -23.70
C THR A 171 -18.16 8.81 -22.87
N LEU A 172 -18.51 9.86 -22.12
CA LEU A 172 -17.60 10.53 -21.19
C LEU A 172 -17.22 9.64 -20.00
N GLY A 173 -18.18 8.87 -19.47
CA GLY A 173 -17.94 7.87 -18.43
C GLY A 173 -17.03 6.73 -18.91
N GLU A 174 -17.23 6.25 -20.14
CA GLU A 174 -16.37 5.27 -20.79
C GLU A 174 -14.94 5.81 -20.99
N TYR A 175 -14.80 7.07 -21.41
CA TYR A 175 -13.50 7.74 -21.52
C TYR A 175 -12.81 7.90 -20.16
N ALA A 176 -13.53 8.34 -19.13
CA ALA A 176 -13.00 8.49 -17.77
C ALA A 176 -12.53 7.14 -17.20
N ASN A 177 -13.33 6.08 -17.39
CA ASN A 177 -12.97 4.73 -16.98
C ASN A 177 -11.73 4.21 -17.71
N ARG A 178 -11.63 4.46 -19.03
CA ARG A 178 -10.43 4.09 -19.83
C ARG A 178 -9.18 4.80 -19.33
N LYS A 179 -9.28 6.11 -19.07
CA LYS A 179 -8.17 6.91 -18.53
C LYS A 179 -7.72 6.42 -17.15
N GLN A 180 -8.64 6.12 -16.24
CA GLN A 180 -8.32 5.54 -14.93
C GLN A 180 -7.66 4.16 -15.05
N MET A 181 -8.11 3.32 -15.99
CA MET A 181 -7.48 2.02 -16.27
C MET A 181 -6.05 2.17 -16.79
N GLU A 182 -5.81 3.12 -17.68
CA GLU A 182 -4.47 3.44 -18.21
C GLU A 182 -3.54 3.95 -17.10
N GLU A 183 -4.00 4.89 -16.27
CA GLU A 183 -3.25 5.41 -15.12
C GLU A 183 -2.92 4.30 -14.12
N LYS A 184 -3.87 3.41 -13.83
CA LYS A 184 -3.64 2.24 -12.96
C LYS A 184 -2.63 1.27 -13.55
N LYS A 185 -2.69 1.02 -14.86
CA LYS A 185 -1.73 0.15 -15.57
C LYS A 185 -0.33 0.75 -15.54
N GLU A 186 -0.21 2.06 -15.71
CA GLU A 186 1.07 2.75 -15.64
C GLU A 186 1.63 2.74 -14.22
N GLN A 187 0.79 2.95 -13.21
CA GLN A 187 1.21 2.84 -11.80
C GLN A 187 1.69 1.43 -11.45
N ASN A 188 0.98 0.40 -11.92
CA ASN A 188 1.41 -1.00 -11.74
C ASN A 188 2.78 -1.26 -12.42
N ARG A 189 3.01 -0.73 -13.64
CA ARG A 189 4.33 -0.82 -14.30
C ARG A 189 5.43 -0.12 -13.48
N LYS A 190 5.16 1.06 -12.93
CA LYS A 190 6.11 1.81 -12.10
C LYS A 190 6.44 1.05 -10.81
N GLN A 191 5.45 0.46 -10.15
CA GLN A 191 5.63 -0.38 -8.96
C GLN A 191 6.46 -1.62 -9.27
N GLN A 192 6.14 -2.34 -10.35
CA GLN A 192 6.90 -3.51 -10.79
C GLN A 192 8.37 -3.15 -11.08
N LEU A 193 8.62 -2.02 -11.75
CA LEU A 193 9.98 -1.58 -12.04
C LEU A 193 10.76 -1.24 -10.76
N ALA A 194 10.13 -0.59 -9.78
CA ALA A 194 10.74 -0.30 -8.49
C ALA A 194 11.03 -1.59 -7.69
N GLU A 195 10.15 -2.57 -7.74
CA GLU A 195 10.36 -3.89 -7.12
C GLU A 195 11.53 -4.64 -7.78
N ILE A 196 11.62 -4.63 -9.11
CA ILE A 196 12.75 -5.21 -9.84
C ILE A 196 14.07 -4.53 -9.42
N GLN A 197 14.10 -3.19 -9.37
CA GLN A 197 15.30 -2.45 -8.96
C GLN A 197 15.71 -2.75 -7.50
N THR A 198 14.76 -2.81 -6.58
CA THR A 198 15.04 -3.13 -5.17
C THR A 198 15.53 -4.56 -4.99
N ASN A 199 14.95 -5.53 -5.70
CA ASN A 199 15.42 -6.92 -5.72
C ASN A 199 16.83 -7.04 -6.32
N GLN A 200 17.13 -6.30 -7.40
CA GLN A 200 18.47 -6.23 -7.98
C GLN A 200 19.49 -5.70 -6.97
N LEU A 201 19.19 -4.58 -6.29
CA LEU A 201 20.06 -4.00 -5.25
C LEU A 201 20.28 -4.96 -4.08
N LYS A 202 19.22 -5.62 -3.60
CA LYS A 202 19.31 -6.61 -2.53
C LYS A 202 20.22 -7.78 -2.91
N SER A 203 20.06 -8.32 -4.12
CA SER A 203 20.92 -9.39 -4.62
C SER A 203 22.39 -8.95 -4.77
N ALA A 204 22.64 -7.70 -5.19
CA ALA A 204 24.00 -7.17 -5.30
C ALA A 204 24.68 -7.05 -3.93
N TYR A 205 23.94 -6.54 -2.93
CA TYR A 205 24.41 -6.46 -1.55
C TYR A 205 24.73 -7.85 -0.96
N LEU A 206 23.86 -8.83 -1.19
CA LEU A 206 24.06 -10.21 -0.72
C LEU A 206 25.29 -10.87 -1.37
N ARG A 207 25.52 -10.65 -2.67
CA ARG A 207 26.75 -11.08 -3.36
C ARG A 207 28.02 -10.49 -2.75
N GLU A 208 27.99 -9.23 -2.29
CA GLU A 208 29.16 -8.55 -1.71
C GLU A 208 29.44 -9.01 -0.26
N CYS A 209 28.44 -8.96 0.63
CA CYS A 209 28.62 -9.24 2.06
C CYS A 209 28.69 -10.74 2.42
N GLY A 210 28.38 -11.63 1.46
CA GLY A 210 27.99 -13.03 1.64
C GLY A 210 28.63 -13.81 2.79
N ARG A 211 27.96 -13.85 3.95
CA ARG A 211 28.05 -14.96 4.92
C ARG A 211 26.71 -15.70 4.87
N ASN A 212 26.73 -17.04 4.83
CA ASN A 212 25.54 -17.92 4.85
C ASN A 212 24.58 -17.83 3.64
N LEU A 213 25.08 -17.67 2.42
CA LEU A 213 24.25 -17.80 1.21
C LEU A 213 23.84 -19.27 0.96
N THR A 214 22.65 -19.48 0.39
CA THR A 214 22.05 -20.79 0.06
C THR A 214 22.18 -21.17 -1.42
N PHE A 215 22.63 -20.26 -2.28
CA PHE A 215 22.92 -20.48 -3.70
C PHE A 215 23.88 -19.40 -4.20
N PHE A 216 24.31 -19.45 -5.48
CA PHE A 216 25.38 -18.58 -5.99
C PHE A 216 24.95 -17.13 -6.28
N GLU A 217 23.65 -16.83 -6.19
CA GLU A 217 23.01 -15.59 -6.69
C GLU A 217 23.47 -15.19 -8.10
N PRO A 218 23.28 -16.08 -9.09
CA PRO A 218 23.72 -15.84 -10.46
C PRO A 218 23.09 -14.57 -11.04
N ALA A 219 23.92 -13.65 -11.54
CA ALA A 219 23.49 -12.46 -12.26
C ALA A 219 23.71 -12.62 -13.76
N PHE A 220 23.07 -13.63 -14.36
CA PHE A 220 23.15 -13.92 -15.80
C PHE A 220 21.81 -13.71 -16.49
N THR A 221 21.84 -13.12 -17.70
CA THR A 221 20.73 -13.22 -18.66
C THR A 221 20.78 -14.56 -19.39
N GLU A 222 19.67 -14.93 -20.03
CA GLU A 222 19.56 -16.18 -20.78
C GLU A 222 20.71 -16.34 -21.81
N ARG A 223 21.00 -15.26 -22.55
CA ARG A 223 22.07 -15.22 -23.56
C ARG A 223 23.47 -15.29 -22.95
N GLN A 224 23.67 -14.67 -21.79
CA GLN A 224 24.95 -14.73 -21.07
C GLN A 224 25.23 -16.14 -20.55
N LEU A 225 24.19 -16.86 -20.14
CA LEU A 225 24.32 -18.26 -19.72
C LEU A 225 24.74 -19.17 -20.89
N ASP A 226 24.18 -18.96 -22.09
CA ASP A 226 24.59 -19.71 -23.29
C ASP A 226 26.07 -19.50 -23.62
N MET A 227 26.58 -18.26 -23.52
CA MET A 227 28.01 -17.97 -23.70
C MET A 227 28.89 -18.67 -22.66
N LEU A 228 28.42 -18.76 -21.41
CA LEU A 228 29.14 -19.45 -20.35
C LEU A 228 29.18 -20.97 -20.60
N VAL A 229 28.08 -21.55 -21.08
CA VAL A 229 28.00 -22.97 -21.50
C VAL A 229 28.99 -23.27 -22.61
N ASP A 230 29.04 -22.44 -23.65
CA ASP A 230 30.00 -22.57 -24.74
C ASP A 230 31.44 -22.55 -24.23
N CYS A 231 31.75 -21.63 -23.32
CA CYS A 231 33.07 -21.55 -22.69
C CYS A 231 33.39 -22.82 -21.87
N CYS A 232 32.42 -23.33 -21.11
CA CYS A 232 32.58 -24.54 -20.31
C CYS A 232 32.79 -25.81 -21.14
N ASN A 233 32.29 -25.84 -22.37
CA ASN A 233 32.43 -26.96 -23.29
C ASN A 233 33.68 -26.83 -24.19
N ASN A 234 34.06 -25.60 -24.56
CA ASN A 234 35.27 -25.32 -25.33
C ASN A 234 36.55 -25.55 -24.51
N ILE A 235 36.48 -25.30 -23.20
CA ILE A 235 37.54 -25.60 -22.26
C ILE A 235 37.24 -26.97 -21.63
N PRO A 236 38.21 -27.86 -21.45
CA PRO A 236 37.97 -29.15 -20.81
C PRO A 236 37.78 -29.01 -19.27
N LEU A 237 36.76 -28.25 -18.84
CA LEU A 237 36.40 -28.02 -17.44
C LEU A 237 35.79 -29.27 -16.82
N PHE A 238 34.81 -29.85 -17.51
CA PHE A 238 34.05 -31.01 -17.06
C PHE A 238 34.45 -32.26 -17.87
N THR A 239 34.08 -33.43 -17.36
CA THR A 239 34.33 -34.70 -18.05
C THR A 239 33.30 -34.99 -19.14
N ARG A 240 32.13 -34.35 -19.08
CA ARG A 240 31.06 -34.37 -20.07
C ARG A 240 30.76 -32.96 -20.56
N ASN A 241 30.13 -32.84 -21.72
CA ASN A 241 29.53 -31.59 -22.15
C ASN A 241 28.38 -31.23 -21.21
N VAL A 242 28.29 -29.95 -20.86
CA VAL A 242 27.30 -29.39 -19.95
C VAL A 242 26.25 -28.66 -20.78
N GLU A 243 24.97 -28.92 -20.52
CA GLU A 243 23.87 -28.16 -21.10
C GLU A 243 23.56 -26.91 -20.26
N LYS A 244 22.85 -25.96 -20.85
CA LYS A 244 22.36 -24.76 -20.15
C LYS A 244 21.63 -25.09 -18.86
N ARG A 245 20.74 -26.09 -18.88
CA ARG A 245 19.98 -26.54 -17.71
C ARG A 245 20.87 -27.11 -16.61
N ASP A 246 21.87 -27.92 -16.96
CA ASP A 246 22.83 -28.46 -15.98
C ASP A 246 23.57 -27.33 -15.24
N LEU A 247 23.95 -26.28 -15.97
CA LEU A 247 24.68 -25.14 -15.41
C LEU A 247 23.77 -24.23 -14.59
N GLU A 248 22.54 -23.99 -15.06
CA GLU A 248 21.51 -23.26 -14.35
C GLU A 248 21.17 -23.92 -13.01
N ASP A 249 20.88 -25.23 -13.03
CA ASP A 249 20.58 -26.02 -11.83
C ASP A 249 21.75 -25.98 -10.83
N MET A 250 22.99 -25.99 -11.32
CA MET A 250 24.17 -25.88 -10.46
C MET A 250 24.28 -24.47 -9.83
N LEU A 251 24.04 -23.40 -10.59
CA LEU A 251 24.08 -22.02 -10.08
C LEU A 251 22.96 -21.72 -9.07
N TYR A 252 21.80 -22.34 -9.22
CA TYR A 252 20.70 -22.29 -8.24
C TYR A 252 20.79 -23.36 -7.15
N CYS A 253 21.79 -24.25 -7.21
CA CYS A 253 21.99 -25.36 -6.27
C CYS A 253 20.80 -26.32 -6.20
N THR A 254 20.07 -26.48 -7.31
CA THR A 254 18.93 -27.39 -7.50
C THR A 254 19.31 -28.69 -8.23
N HIS A 255 20.60 -28.88 -8.55
CA HIS A 255 21.09 -30.05 -9.28
C HIS A 255 20.92 -31.35 -8.48
N LYS A 256 20.51 -32.43 -9.15
CA LYS A 256 20.36 -33.75 -8.54
C LYS A 256 21.68 -34.49 -8.34
N ALA A 257 22.66 -34.21 -9.20
CA ALA A 257 23.96 -34.88 -9.20
C ALA A 257 25.09 -33.86 -9.43
N PRO A 258 26.23 -33.98 -8.72
CA PRO A 258 27.36 -33.08 -8.88
C PRO A 258 27.98 -33.14 -10.28
N LEU A 259 28.50 -32.02 -10.75
CA LEU A 259 29.25 -31.98 -12.01
C LEU A 259 30.69 -32.46 -11.78
N GLN A 260 31.12 -33.43 -12.58
CA GLN A 260 32.48 -33.97 -12.48
C GLN A 260 33.47 -33.07 -13.21
N VAL A 261 34.37 -32.47 -12.44
CA VAL A 261 35.41 -31.57 -12.91
C VAL A 261 36.63 -32.37 -13.37
N ARG A 262 37.05 -32.13 -14.61
CA ARG A 262 38.23 -32.76 -15.21
C ARG A 262 39.52 -32.16 -14.68
N VAL A 263 39.57 -30.83 -14.51
CA VAL A 263 40.74 -30.11 -14.00
C VAL A 263 40.32 -29.05 -12.99
N ASN A 264 40.57 -29.32 -11.71
CA ASN A 264 40.14 -28.48 -10.58
C ASN A 264 40.64 -27.02 -10.68
N ARG A 265 41.83 -26.80 -11.26
CA ARG A 265 42.40 -25.45 -11.40
C ARG A 265 41.61 -24.57 -12.37
N HIS A 266 41.07 -25.14 -13.45
CA HIS A 266 40.31 -24.36 -14.42
C HIS A 266 38.94 -23.93 -13.86
N ILE A 267 38.23 -24.80 -13.15
CA ILE A 267 36.96 -24.43 -12.52
C ILE A 267 37.19 -23.37 -11.43
N ALA A 268 38.25 -23.51 -10.65
CA ALA A 268 38.57 -22.55 -9.60
C ALA A 268 38.91 -21.17 -10.18
N PHE A 269 39.66 -21.12 -11.28
CA PHE A 269 39.96 -19.88 -11.99
C PHE A 269 38.71 -19.26 -12.62
N LEU A 270 37.88 -20.04 -13.31
CA LEU A 270 36.64 -19.54 -13.90
C LEU A 270 35.73 -18.90 -12.84
N PHE A 271 35.48 -19.59 -11.73
CA PHE A 271 34.60 -19.08 -10.68
C PHE A 271 35.20 -17.89 -9.93
N ASP A 272 36.52 -17.83 -9.78
CA ASP A 272 37.17 -16.65 -9.21
C ASP A 272 37.03 -15.43 -10.12
N GLU A 273 37.15 -15.59 -11.45
CA GLU A 273 36.92 -14.50 -12.40
C GLU A 273 35.43 -14.09 -12.46
N LEU A 274 34.49 -15.03 -12.44
CA LEU A 274 33.05 -14.73 -12.32
C LEU A 274 32.73 -13.93 -11.05
N ARG A 275 33.38 -14.29 -9.93
CA ARG A 275 33.25 -13.57 -8.65
C ARG A 275 33.85 -12.17 -8.71
N LYS A 276 35.03 -11.99 -9.30
CA LYS A 276 35.63 -10.66 -9.51
C LYS A 276 34.72 -9.75 -10.34
N SER A 277 34.06 -10.32 -11.34
CA SER A 277 33.07 -9.62 -12.18
C SER A 277 31.69 -9.47 -11.53
N ARG A 278 31.52 -9.86 -10.26
CA ARG A 278 30.25 -9.76 -9.49
C ARG A 278 29.07 -10.53 -10.11
N LEU A 279 29.34 -11.51 -10.96
CA LEU A 279 28.33 -12.36 -11.60
C LEU A 279 27.83 -13.47 -10.65
N ILE A 280 28.63 -13.81 -9.65
CA ILE A 280 28.31 -14.74 -8.56
C ILE A 280 28.73 -14.16 -7.21
N CYS A 281 28.25 -14.75 -6.12
CA CYS A 281 28.58 -14.33 -4.76
C CYS A 281 30.07 -14.42 -4.37
N SER A 282 30.49 -13.59 -3.42
CA SER A 282 31.88 -13.53 -2.92
C SER A 282 32.35 -14.80 -2.22
N THR A 283 31.44 -15.54 -1.60
CA THR A 283 31.67 -16.80 -0.87
C THR A 283 31.29 -18.07 -1.66
N TRP A 284 31.40 -18.00 -2.99
CA TRP A 284 31.08 -19.12 -3.89
C TRP A 284 31.72 -20.47 -3.52
N MET A 285 32.95 -20.49 -2.98
CA MET A 285 33.62 -21.74 -2.58
C MET A 285 32.85 -22.46 -1.45
N SER A 286 32.30 -21.69 -0.50
CA SER A 286 31.50 -22.22 0.60
C SER A 286 30.15 -22.74 0.10
N VAL A 287 29.52 -22.02 -0.83
CA VAL A 287 28.25 -22.43 -1.47
C VAL A 287 28.46 -23.72 -2.26
N ALA A 288 29.49 -23.77 -3.12
CA ALA A 288 29.83 -24.93 -3.93
C ALA A 288 30.08 -26.18 -3.09
N SER A 289 30.78 -26.04 -1.96
CA SER A 289 31.04 -27.16 -1.06
C SER A 289 29.80 -27.59 -0.28
N ARG A 290 28.97 -26.65 0.18
CA ARG A 290 27.75 -26.93 0.96
C ARG A 290 26.75 -27.74 0.12
N HIS A 291 26.58 -27.36 -1.14
CA HIS A 291 25.65 -28.00 -2.07
C HIS A 291 26.32 -29.08 -2.93
N GLN A 292 27.59 -29.41 -2.65
CA GLN A 292 28.37 -30.41 -3.37
C GLN A 292 28.25 -30.25 -4.90
N CYS A 293 28.44 -29.03 -5.42
CA CYS A 293 28.25 -28.74 -6.85
C CYS A 293 29.26 -29.47 -7.74
N PHE A 294 30.45 -29.77 -7.21
CA PHE A 294 31.58 -30.29 -7.98
C PHE A 294 32.21 -31.51 -7.32
N ILE A 295 32.52 -32.53 -8.14
CA ILE A 295 33.34 -33.68 -7.75
C ILE A 295 34.62 -33.72 -8.60
N SER A 296 35.74 -34.11 -8.00
CA SER A 296 36.99 -34.23 -8.76
C SER A 296 37.04 -35.52 -9.57
N LYS A 297 37.50 -35.46 -10.82
CA LYS A 297 37.79 -36.66 -11.62
C LYS A 297 38.81 -37.59 -10.96
N GLN A 298 39.83 -37.05 -10.29
CA GLN A 298 40.95 -37.84 -9.75
C GLN A 298 40.51 -38.75 -8.61
N ASN A 299 39.69 -38.22 -7.69
CA ASN A 299 39.39 -38.89 -6.42
C ASN A 299 37.91 -39.27 -6.29
N GLY A 300 37.03 -38.81 -7.19
CA GLY A 300 35.57 -38.98 -7.10
C GLY A 300 34.92 -38.26 -5.92
N LYS A 301 35.70 -37.55 -5.09
CA LYS A 301 35.22 -36.85 -3.89
C LYS A 301 34.70 -35.44 -4.23
N PRO A 302 33.69 -34.94 -3.48
CA PRO A 302 33.26 -33.56 -3.56
C PRO A 302 34.41 -32.59 -3.26
N LEU A 303 34.48 -31.49 -4.00
CA LEU A 303 35.49 -30.46 -3.78
C LEU A 303 35.16 -29.62 -2.54
N THR A 304 36.07 -29.59 -1.58
CA THR A 304 35.96 -28.74 -0.39
C THR A 304 36.44 -27.31 -0.67
N PRO A 305 36.14 -26.31 0.19
CA PRO A 305 36.64 -24.95 0.00
C PRO A 305 38.17 -24.89 0.04
N LYS A 306 38.80 -25.80 0.80
CA LYS A 306 40.26 -25.94 0.85
C LYS A 306 40.79 -26.42 -0.50
N ASP A 307 40.18 -27.45 -1.09
CA ASP A 307 40.59 -27.96 -2.41
C ASP A 307 40.45 -26.89 -3.50
N LEU A 308 39.35 -26.13 -3.48
CA LEU A 308 39.10 -25.03 -4.42
C LEU A 308 40.09 -23.88 -4.23
N SER A 309 40.41 -23.52 -2.98
CA SER A 309 41.39 -22.49 -2.66
C SER A 309 42.80 -22.90 -3.09
N THR A 310 43.20 -24.14 -2.83
CA THR A 310 44.49 -24.69 -3.30
C THR A 310 44.53 -24.72 -4.84
N ALA A 311 43.47 -25.19 -5.50
CA ALA A 311 43.39 -25.20 -6.95
C ALA A 311 43.47 -23.79 -7.56
N LEU A 312 42.90 -22.78 -6.90
CA LEU A 312 43.01 -21.38 -7.29
C LEU A 312 44.44 -20.85 -7.12
N ALA A 313 45.11 -21.15 -6.01
CA ALA A 313 46.51 -20.78 -5.81
C ALA A 313 47.43 -21.39 -6.89
N GLU A 314 47.10 -22.61 -7.34
CA GLU A 314 47.82 -23.27 -8.43
C GLU A 314 47.37 -22.84 -9.84
N SER A 315 46.39 -21.94 -9.96
CA SER A 315 45.91 -21.45 -11.26
C SER A 315 46.99 -20.73 -12.06
N SER A 316 48.06 -20.27 -11.41
CA SER A 316 49.26 -19.75 -12.07
C SER A 316 49.83 -20.72 -13.10
N LYS A 317 49.75 -22.03 -12.86
CA LYS A 317 50.23 -23.13 -13.73
C LYS A 317 49.33 -23.40 -14.94
N ILE A 318 48.17 -22.74 -15.06
CA ILE A 318 47.28 -22.89 -16.23
C ILE A 318 47.91 -22.20 -17.44
N LYS A 319 47.78 -22.84 -18.62
CA LYS A 319 48.22 -22.26 -19.89
C LYS A 319 47.58 -20.89 -20.11
N GLN A 320 48.39 -19.91 -20.51
CA GLN A 320 47.93 -18.53 -20.67
C GLN A 320 46.74 -18.42 -21.65
N SER A 321 46.77 -19.17 -22.76
CA SER A 321 45.65 -19.23 -23.71
C SER A 321 44.30 -19.61 -23.09
N VAL A 322 44.29 -20.49 -22.09
CA VAL A 322 43.06 -20.89 -21.40
C VAL A 322 42.58 -19.77 -20.48
N LYS A 323 43.50 -19.07 -19.80
CA LYS A 323 43.14 -17.91 -18.97
C LYS A 323 42.56 -16.79 -19.83
N ASP A 324 43.16 -16.54 -20.99
CA ASP A 324 42.73 -15.51 -21.92
C ASP A 324 41.34 -15.85 -22.50
N ASN A 325 41.10 -17.10 -22.88
CA ASN A 325 39.76 -17.55 -23.33
C ASN A 325 38.68 -17.34 -22.26
N ILE A 326 38.98 -17.65 -20.99
CA ILE A 326 38.04 -17.45 -19.88
C ILE A 326 37.75 -15.96 -19.71
N ARG A 327 38.79 -15.12 -19.67
CA ARG A 327 38.64 -13.67 -19.50
C ARG A 327 37.90 -13.03 -20.67
N ASP A 328 38.21 -13.44 -21.90
CA ASP A 328 37.52 -12.95 -23.10
C ASP A 328 36.03 -13.31 -23.06
N THR A 329 35.70 -14.55 -22.69
CA THR A 329 34.29 -14.95 -22.50
C THR A 329 33.60 -14.09 -21.44
N ILE A 330 34.24 -13.86 -20.28
CA ILE A 330 33.65 -13.05 -19.21
C ILE A 330 33.47 -11.60 -19.66
N ASN A 331 34.43 -11.04 -20.41
CA ASN A 331 34.29 -9.70 -20.98
C ASN A 331 33.14 -9.63 -21.99
N ARG A 332 32.93 -10.67 -22.79
CA ARG A 332 31.77 -10.81 -23.70
C ARG A 332 30.44 -10.93 -22.94
N ILE A 333 30.43 -11.65 -21.83
CA ILE A 333 29.26 -11.74 -20.94
C ILE A 333 28.93 -10.36 -20.36
N LEU A 334 29.94 -9.61 -19.89
CA LEU A 334 29.75 -8.27 -19.34
C LEU A 334 29.33 -7.24 -20.40
N SER A 335 29.84 -7.36 -21.63
CA SER A 335 29.49 -6.44 -22.72
C SER A 335 28.11 -6.71 -23.31
N ALA A 336 27.61 -7.95 -23.21
CA ALA A 336 26.22 -8.30 -23.47
C ALA A 336 25.32 -7.63 -22.41
N HIS A 337 24.98 -6.36 -22.63
CA HIS A 337 24.16 -5.55 -21.73
C HIS A 337 22.81 -6.22 -21.41
N PRO A 338 22.24 -5.98 -20.21
CA PRO A 338 20.85 -6.26 -19.92
C PRO A 338 19.97 -5.19 -20.60
N GLN A 339 19.93 -5.22 -21.93
CA GLN A 339 18.95 -4.47 -22.72
C GLN A 339 18.02 -5.52 -23.32
N ASN A 340 16.74 -5.45 -22.95
CA ASN A 340 15.59 -6.29 -23.33
C ASN A 340 15.16 -7.34 -22.29
N ALA A 341 14.54 -6.85 -21.21
CA ALA A 341 13.29 -7.41 -20.69
C ALA A 341 12.47 -6.29 -20.04
#